data_AF-A0A1H7XAZ6-F1
#
_entry.id   AF-A0A1H7XAZ6-F1
#
_cell.length_a   1.000
_cell.length_b   1.000
_cell.length_c   1.000
_cell.angle_alpha   90.00
_cell.angle_beta   90.00
_cell.angle_gamma   90.00
#
_symmetry.space_group_name_H-M   'P 1'
#
loop_
_entity.id
_entity.type
_entity.pdbx_description
1 polymer ?
#
loop_
_entity_poly.entity_id
_entity_poly.type
_entity_poly.pdbx_seq_one_letter_code
_entity_poly.pdbx_strand_id
1 'polypeptide(L)'
;MTTHFDFHSIHDNLLKLDILGHDDPTSIRMLQDITGIDPQDIPLDDPDTMAIFSGLESLGVTEDDIGTTVGTLGIPEFGTSFVRQMLEDTRPTTFAELVRISGLSHGTDVWLNNAQDLIKEGTAELAEVISVRDDIMNYLIQKGVEPNQAFWIMEHVRKGKGLTEEEEAAMIEQDVPQWYIKSCKTIKYMFPKAHAVAYVMMAFRIAYFKVHHPEAFYNTYFTIKADDFDAQIVIQGEEFIKKKITEIRSKGNDATQKDKNTLTVLEIVIEAMQRGIEFTNVHLYDSKINEFKITDEGLRPPLITLQGLGSSAAESIIQARNEEKFTSIEDLSNRASVSKTVIEVMKEHGCLEGLPETNQLSLFG
;
A
#
# COMPACT_ATOMS: atom_id res chain seq x y z
N MET A 1 12.17 -28.55 -3.54
CA MET A 1 11.30 -29.65 -4.02
C MET A 1 9.87 -29.11 -4.02
N THR A 2 9.16 -29.24 -5.13
CA THR A 2 7.75 -28.84 -5.28
C THR A 2 6.92 -30.08 -5.59
N THR A 3 5.62 -30.07 -5.28
CA THR A 3 4.72 -31.15 -5.67
C THR A 3 4.53 -31.19 -7.19
N HIS A 4 4.26 -32.37 -7.75
CA HIS A 4 3.95 -32.49 -9.18
C HIS A 4 2.54 -31.97 -9.49
N PHE A 5 1.56 -32.24 -8.61
CA PHE A 5 0.22 -31.69 -8.69
C PHE A 5 0.17 -30.31 -8.04
N ASP A 6 -0.63 -29.41 -8.62
CA ASP A 6 -1.01 -28.16 -7.97
C ASP A 6 -1.91 -28.44 -6.75
N PHE A 7 -2.07 -27.42 -5.90
CA PHE A 7 -2.88 -27.56 -4.69
C PHE A 7 -4.36 -27.80 -5.01
N HIS A 8 -4.91 -27.24 -6.08
CA HIS A 8 -6.32 -27.43 -6.45
C HIS A 8 -6.65 -28.91 -6.66
N SER A 9 -5.72 -29.68 -7.24
CA SER A 9 -5.87 -31.10 -7.51
C SER A 9 -5.85 -31.99 -6.25
N ILE A 10 -5.37 -31.46 -5.12
CA ILE A 10 -5.20 -32.19 -3.85
C ILE A 10 -5.84 -31.48 -2.65
N HIS A 11 -6.67 -30.47 -2.90
CA HIS A 11 -7.28 -29.60 -1.88
C HIS A 11 -8.01 -30.39 -0.80
N ASP A 12 -8.73 -31.45 -1.19
CA ASP A 12 -9.55 -32.27 -0.29
C ASP A 12 -8.76 -33.44 0.34
N ASN A 13 -7.47 -33.58 0.01
CA ASN A 13 -6.65 -34.72 0.41
C ASN A 13 -5.63 -34.39 1.50
N LEU A 14 -5.10 -33.16 1.48
CA LEU A 14 -4.02 -32.73 2.38
C LEU A 14 -4.30 -31.35 2.96
N LEU A 15 -3.90 -31.16 4.22
CA LEU A 15 -3.90 -29.85 4.84
C LEU A 15 -2.82 -28.96 4.22
N LYS A 16 -3.15 -27.69 4.02
CA LYS A 16 -2.22 -26.65 3.56
C LYS A 16 -2.03 -25.62 4.67
N LEU A 17 -0.78 -25.25 4.92
CA LEU A 17 -0.42 -24.07 5.71
C LEU A 17 -0.07 -22.95 4.74
N ASP A 18 -0.90 -21.91 4.67
CA ASP A 18 -0.61 -20.72 3.87
C ASP A 18 0.37 -19.82 4.64
N ILE A 19 1.67 -19.98 4.35
CA ILE A 19 2.74 -19.15 4.88
C ILE A 19 3.09 -18.11 3.82
N LEU A 20 2.43 -16.96 3.90
CA LEU A 20 2.53 -15.87 2.92
C LEU A 20 3.50 -14.79 3.39
N GLY A 21 4.18 -14.12 2.44
CA GLY A 21 4.87 -12.86 2.70
C GLY A 21 3.92 -11.68 2.53
N HIS A 22 4.05 -10.66 3.38
CA HIS A 22 3.27 -9.43 3.31
C HIS A 22 4.12 -8.25 3.80
N ASP A 23 3.88 -7.05 3.27
CA ASP A 23 4.64 -5.84 3.65
C ASP A 23 4.17 -5.26 5.00
N ASP A 24 2.90 -5.45 5.38
CA ASP A 24 2.33 -4.90 6.62
C ASP A 24 3.09 -5.29 7.90
N PRO A 25 3.42 -6.57 8.17
CA PRO A 25 4.23 -6.93 9.34
C PRO A 25 5.61 -6.26 9.34
N THR A 26 6.25 -6.15 8.16
CA THR A 26 7.54 -5.47 8.02
C THR A 26 7.41 -3.98 8.33
N SER A 27 6.37 -3.34 7.80
CA SER A 27 6.09 -1.92 8.02
C SER A 27 5.84 -1.62 9.50
N ILE A 28 4.95 -2.38 10.14
CA ILE A 28 4.67 -2.24 11.57
C ILE A 28 5.91 -2.50 12.42
N ARG A 29 6.73 -3.48 12.05
CA ARG A 29 7.98 -3.77 12.76
C ARG A 29 8.96 -2.59 12.68
N MET A 30 9.16 -2.03 11.49
CA MET A 30 10.01 -0.86 11.30
C MET A 30 9.49 0.35 12.08
N LEU A 31 8.17 0.60 12.05
CA LEU A 31 7.55 1.68 12.80
C LEU A 31 7.76 1.53 14.30
N GLN A 32 7.62 0.31 14.83
CA GLN A 32 7.95 0.01 16.22
C GLN A 32 9.43 0.25 16.53
N ASP A 33 10.34 -0.21 15.66
CA ASP A 33 11.79 -0.07 15.86
C ASP A 33 12.23 1.42 15.83
N ILE A 34 11.56 2.25 15.02
CA ILE A 34 11.84 3.70 14.91
C ILE A 34 11.24 4.47 16.10
N THR A 35 10.00 4.20 16.47
CA THR A 35 9.24 5.02 17.43
C THR A 35 9.29 4.50 18.87
N GLY A 36 9.62 3.22 19.06
CA GLY A 36 9.55 2.51 20.34
C GLY A 36 8.12 2.20 20.82
N ILE A 37 7.09 2.49 20.02
CA ILE A 37 5.68 2.26 20.37
C ILE A 37 5.32 0.81 20.06
N ASP A 38 4.75 0.09 21.03
CA ASP A 38 4.17 -1.22 20.76
C ASP A 38 2.89 -1.07 19.91
N PRO A 39 2.83 -1.65 18.70
CA PRO A 39 1.65 -1.57 17.86
C PRO A 39 0.36 -2.13 18.50
N GLN A 40 0.49 -2.98 19.52
CA GLN A 40 -0.66 -3.52 20.25
C GLN A 40 -1.31 -2.49 21.19
N ASP A 41 -0.55 -1.48 21.62
CA ASP A 41 -1.03 -0.42 22.50
C ASP A 41 -1.75 0.71 21.74
N ILE A 42 -1.72 0.69 20.40
CA ILE A 42 -2.39 1.70 19.56
C ILE A 42 -3.92 1.53 19.66
N PRO A 43 -4.66 2.58 20.07
CA PRO A 43 -6.11 2.55 20.12
C PRO A 43 -6.72 2.48 18.70
N LEU A 44 -7.74 1.64 18.51
CA LEU A 44 -8.43 1.47 17.22
C LEU A 44 -9.62 2.43 17.03
N ASP A 45 -9.72 3.43 17.90
CA ASP A 45 -10.75 4.46 17.94
C ASP A 45 -10.14 5.88 18.09
N ASP A 46 -8.83 6.04 17.83
CA ASP A 46 -8.17 7.34 17.83
C ASP A 46 -8.85 8.31 16.83
N PRO A 47 -9.42 9.44 17.30
CA PRO A 47 -10.21 10.33 16.45
C PRO A 47 -9.41 10.93 15.29
N ASP A 48 -8.16 11.34 15.54
CA ASP A 48 -7.33 11.99 14.51
C ASP A 48 -6.92 10.98 13.43
N THR A 49 -6.63 9.74 13.81
CA THR A 49 -6.38 8.62 12.89
C THR A 49 -7.63 8.26 12.09
N MET A 50 -8.81 8.15 12.74
CA MET A 50 -10.05 7.84 12.04
C MET A 50 -10.42 8.95 11.04
N ALA A 51 -10.14 10.21 11.35
CA ALA A 51 -10.48 11.34 10.50
C ALA A 51 -9.80 11.32 9.13
N ILE A 52 -8.60 10.72 8.98
CA ILE A 52 -7.93 10.67 7.68
C ILE A 52 -8.68 9.83 6.63
N PHE A 53 -9.57 8.92 7.07
CA PHE A 53 -10.37 8.12 6.16
C PHE A 53 -11.54 8.91 5.54
N SER A 54 -11.78 10.13 6.01
CA SER A 54 -12.90 10.98 5.56
C SER A 54 -12.52 12.44 5.29
N GLY A 55 -11.30 12.86 5.63
CA GLY A 55 -10.83 14.23 5.47
C GLY A 55 -9.30 14.34 5.49
N LEU A 56 -8.82 15.58 5.52
CA LEU A 56 -7.39 15.94 5.45
C LEU A 56 -6.91 16.74 6.65
N GLU A 57 -7.83 17.15 7.53
CA GLU A 57 -7.59 18.09 8.62
C GLU A 57 -6.50 17.59 9.57
N SER A 58 -6.52 16.30 9.93
CA SER A 58 -5.50 15.67 10.79
C SER A 58 -4.11 15.61 10.15
N LEU A 59 -4.01 15.77 8.83
CA LEU A 59 -2.73 15.77 8.11
C LEU A 59 -2.20 17.18 7.89
N GLY A 60 -3.03 18.21 8.03
CA GLY A 60 -2.64 19.61 7.83
C GLY A 60 -2.41 19.99 6.36
N VAL A 61 -3.03 19.28 5.42
CA VAL A 61 -2.91 19.51 3.96
C VAL A 61 -4.29 19.73 3.32
N THR A 62 -4.31 20.24 2.09
CA THR A 62 -5.53 20.48 1.32
C THR A 62 -5.65 19.57 0.10
N GLU A 63 -6.83 19.52 -0.52
CA GLU A 63 -7.04 18.76 -1.76
C GLU A 63 -6.13 19.27 -2.89
N ASP A 64 -5.88 20.58 -2.97
CA ASP A 64 -5.00 21.18 -3.98
C ASP A 64 -3.53 20.73 -3.80
N ASP A 65 -3.14 20.42 -2.56
CA ASP A 65 -1.78 19.98 -2.24
C ASP A 65 -1.52 18.55 -2.75
N ILE A 66 -2.47 17.64 -2.54
CA ILE A 66 -2.26 16.19 -2.71
C ILE A 66 -3.19 15.50 -3.73
N GLY A 67 -4.17 16.22 -4.27
CA GLY A 67 -5.07 15.77 -5.33
C GLY A 67 -6.12 14.74 -4.92
N THR A 68 -6.54 14.72 -3.64
CA THR A 68 -7.60 13.86 -3.11
C THR A 68 -8.22 14.47 -1.87
N THR A 69 -9.45 14.10 -1.53
CA THR A 69 -10.17 14.66 -0.37
C THR A 69 -10.11 13.76 0.88
N VAL A 70 -9.30 12.71 0.85
CA VAL A 70 -9.07 11.78 1.98
C VAL A 70 -7.59 11.55 2.21
N GLY A 71 -7.19 11.40 3.46
CA GLY A 71 -5.80 11.31 3.90
C GLY A 71 -5.20 9.90 3.87
N THR A 72 -5.68 8.99 3.02
CA THR A 72 -5.29 7.57 3.05
C THR A 72 -4.16 7.18 2.08
N LEU A 73 -3.52 8.14 1.41
CA LEU A 73 -2.34 7.86 0.59
C LEU A 73 -1.28 7.06 1.36
N GLY A 74 -0.79 5.98 0.76
CA GLY A 74 0.20 5.08 1.39
C GLY A 74 -0.33 4.16 2.50
N ILE A 75 -1.62 4.24 2.87
CA ILE A 75 -2.25 3.30 3.79
C ILE A 75 -2.60 2.00 3.04
N PRO A 76 -2.21 0.81 3.55
CA PRO A 76 -2.57 -0.47 2.93
C PRO A 76 -4.08 -0.58 2.72
N GLU A 77 -4.48 -1.12 1.57
CA GLU A 77 -5.84 -1.16 1.04
C GLU A 77 -6.47 0.20 0.71
N PHE A 78 -6.47 1.12 1.68
CA PHE A 78 -7.20 2.38 1.61
C PHE A 78 -6.53 3.46 0.76
N GLY A 79 -5.26 3.30 0.40
CA GLY A 79 -4.52 4.27 -0.41
C GLY A 79 -4.72 4.14 -1.92
N THR A 80 -5.31 3.03 -2.39
CA THR A 80 -5.58 2.85 -3.82
C THR A 80 -6.60 3.86 -4.32
N SER A 81 -6.51 4.27 -5.60
CA SER A 81 -7.48 5.21 -6.18
C SER A 81 -8.92 4.69 -6.10
N PHE A 82 -9.11 3.38 -6.27
CA PHE A 82 -10.42 2.74 -6.15
C PHE A 82 -11.01 2.85 -4.75
N VAL A 83 -10.22 2.54 -3.71
CA VAL A 83 -10.72 2.60 -2.33
C VAL A 83 -10.83 4.04 -1.85
N ARG A 84 -9.95 4.96 -2.28
CA ARG A 84 -10.12 6.40 -2.04
C ARG A 84 -11.45 6.92 -2.57
N GLN A 85 -11.83 6.58 -3.80
CA GLN A 85 -13.15 6.95 -4.32
C GLN A 85 -14.29 6.38 -3.46
N MET A 86 -14.15 5.15 -2.96
CA MET A 86 -15.14 4.55 -2.06
C MET A 86 -15.23 5.30 -0.72
N LEU A 87 -14.10 5.71 -0.16
CA LEU A 87 -14.06 6.55 1.05
C LEU A 87 -14.69 7.92 0.81
N GLU A 88 -14.46 8.52 -0.37
CA GLU A 88 -15.07 9.80 -0.74
C GLU A 88 -16.60 9.71 -0.87
N ASP A 89 -17.09 8.60 -1.43
CA ASP A 89 -18.52 8.30 -1.58
C ASP A 89 -19.20 7.98 -0.23
N THR A 90 -18.46 7.45 0.76
CA THR A 90 -19.05 6.88 2.00
C THR A 90 -18.72 7.63 3.29
N ARG A 91 -17.61 8.38 3.35
CA ARG A 91 -17.14 9.16 4.51
C ARG A 91 -17.28 8.41 5.84
N PRO A 92 -16.60 7.25 6.01
CA PRO A 92 -16.73 6.45 7.22
C PRO A 92 -16.27 7.21 8.47
N THR A 93 -16.96 6.97 9.58
CA THR A 93 -16.70 7.60 10.89
C THR A 93 -16.34 6.60 11.98
N THR A 94 -16.47 5.30 11.70
CA THR A 94 -16.22 4.23 12.66
C THR A 94 -15.31 3.13 12.10
N PHE A 95 -14.60 2.44 12.99
CA PHE A 95 -13.81 1.25 12.63
C PHE A 95 -14.65 0.17 11.94
N ALA A 96 -15.90 -0.03 12.38
CA ALA A 96 -16.81 -1.00 11.79
C ALA A 96 -17.13 -0.67 10.31
N GLU A 97 -17.28 0.60 9.97
CA GLU A 97 -17.47 1.03 8.57
C GLU A 97 -16.21 0.80 7.73
N LEU A 98 -15.01 1.01 8.28
CA LEU A 98 -13.76 0.65 7.59
C LEU A 98 -13.68 -0.85 7.26
N VAL A 99 -14.10 -1.72 8.18
CA VAL A 99 -14.19 -3.17 7.95
C VAL A 99 -15.16 -3.48 6.80
N ARG A 100 -16.28 -2.76 6.71
CA ARG A 100 -17.25 -2.93 5.63
C ARG A 100 -16.67 -2.47 4.30
N ILE A 101 -16.01 -1.32 4.27
CA ILE A 101 -15.34 -0.77 3.07
C ILE A 101 -14.23 -1.73 2.59
N SER A 102 -13.43 -2.29 3.49
CA SER A 102 -12.46 -3.34 3.15
C SER A 102 -13.14 -4.56 2.52
N GLY A 103 -14.24 -5.04 3.08
CA GLY A 103 -15.02 -6.12 2.46
C GLY A 103 -15.49 -5.79 1.04
N LEU A 104 -15.98 -4.56 0.85
CA LEU A 104 -16.50 -4.06 -0.44
C LEU A 104 -15.39 -3.87 -1.49
N SER A 105 -14.15 -3.58 -1.08
CA SER A 105 -13.04 -3.30 -2.00
C SER A 105 -12.35 -4.54 -2.57
N HIS A 106 -12.53 -5.72 -1.96
CA HIS A 106 -11.78 -6.94 -2.28
C HIS A 106 -12.54 -8.01 -3.08
N GLY A 107 -13.69 -7.65 -3.68
CA GLY A 107 -14.50 -8.59 -4.44
C GLY A 107 -14.99 -8.04 -5.78
N THR A 108 -14.91 -8.89 -6.82
CA THR A 108 -15.47 -8.57 -8.13
C THR A 108 -17.00 -8.52 -8.04
N ASP A 109 -17.58 -7.43 -8.57
CA ASP A 109 -19.01 -7.11 -8.53
C ASP A 109 -19.61 -7.02 -7.11
N VAL A 110 -18.78 -6.65 -6.12
CA VAL A 110 -19.24 -6.35 -4.75
C VAL A 110 -19.62 -4.87 -4.62
N TRP A 111 -18.72 -3.96 -5.00
CA TRP A 111 -18.98 -2.52 -4.98
C TRP A 111 -19.58 -2.02 -6.31
N LEU A 112 -18.78 -2.03 -7.38
CA LEU A 112 -19.21 -1.59 -8.71
C LEU A 112 -20.34 -2.48 -9.23
N ASN A 113 -21.34 -1.87 -9.88
CA ASN A 113 -22.54 -2.53 -10.40
C ASN A 113 -23.42 -3.21 -9.32
N ASN A 114 -23.20 -2.89 -8.04
CA ASN A 114 -23.87 -3.55 -6.92
C ASN A 114 -24.06 -2.59 -5.73
N ALA A 115 -23.26 -2.72 -4.66
CA ALA A 115 -23.46 -1.95 -3.43
C ALA A 115 -23.39 -0.43 -3.65
N GLN A 116 -22.57 0.05 -4.59
CA GLN A 116 -22.47 1.47 -4.91
C GLN A 116 -23.81 2.04 -5.38
N ASP A 117 -24.50 1.34 -6.29
CA ASP A 117 -25.77 1.79 -6.86
C ASP A 117 -26.86 1.80 -5.77
N LEU A 118 -26.88 0.77 -4.91
CA LEU A 118 -27.82 0.68 -3.80
C LEU A 118 -27.69 1.87 -2.83
N ILE A 119 -26.46 2.29 -2.54
CA ILE A 119 -26.18 3.43 -1.66
C ILE A 119 -26.51 4.75 -2.36
N LYS A 120 -26.10 4.93 -3.62
CA LYS A 120 -26.38 6.16 -4.39
C LYS A 120 -27.86 6.40 -4.64
N GLU A 121 -28.64 5.33 -4.84
CA GLU A 121 -30.09 5.40 -5.02
C GLU A 121 -30.87 5.55 -3.70
N GLY A 122 -30.20 5.43 -2.55
CA GLY A 122 -30.84 5.45 -1.23
C GLY A 122 -31.69 4.19 -0.95
N THR A 123 -31.41 3.09 -1.66
CA THR A 123 -32.08 1.80 -1.47
C THR A 123 -31.60 1.09 -0.20
N ALA A 124 -30.33 1.29 0.18
CA ALA A 124 -29.71 0.74 1.40
C ALA A 124 -28.59 1.67 1.90
N GLU A 125 -28.38 1.70 3.22
CA GLU A 125 -27.24 2.41 3.83
C GLU A 125 -25.96 1.56 3.79
N LEU A 126 -24.79 2.19 4.01
CA LEU A 126 -23.51 1.48 4.11
C LEU A 126 -23.57 0.35 5.15
N ALA A 127 -24.30 0.55 6.25
CA ALA A 127 -24.49 -0.43 7.32
C ALA A 127 -25.33 -1.66 6.89
N GLU A 128 -26.08 -1.58 5.79
CA GLU A 128 -27.06 -2.59 5.36
C GLU A 128 -26.59 -3.43 4.16
N VAL A 129 -25.70 -2.89 3.31
CA VAL A 129 -25.21 -3.62 2.12
C VAL A 129 -24.40 -4.88 2.47
N ILE A 130 -24.24 -5.80 1.52
CA ILE A 130 -23.45 -7.01 1.76
C ILE A 130 -21.96 -6.68 1.60
N SER A 131 -21.23 -6.61 2.71
CA SER A 131 -19.80 -6.25 2.70
C SER A 131 -18.87 -7.46 2.83
N VAL A 132 -19.30 -8.46 3.60
CA VAL A 132 -18.54 -9.68 3.89
C VAL A 132 -19.48 -10.87 3.87
N ARG A 133 -18.94 -12.08 3.63
CA ARG A 133 -19.79 -13.28 3.50
C ARG A 133 -20.63 -13.52 4.76
N ASP A 134 -20.07 -13.23 5.92
CA ASP A 134 -20.69 -13.42 7.23
C ASP A 134 -21.98 -12.59 7.38
N ASP A 135 -22.09 -11.44 6.70
CA ASP A 135 -23.31 -10.63 6.67
C ASP A 135 -24.48 -11.45 6.10
N ILE A 136 -24.22 -12.26 5.06
CA ILE A 136 -25.24 -13.11 4.41
C ILE A 136 -25.79 -14.13 5.37
N MET A 137 -24.92 -14.93 5.98
CA MET A 137 -25.36 -15.99 6.88
C MET A 137 -26.12 -15.41 8.07
N ASN A 138 -25.59 -14.37 8.71
CA ASN A 138 -26.19 -13.79 9.91
C ASN A 138 -27.53 -13.12 9.61
N TYR A 139 -27.62 -12.37 8.51
CA TYR A 139 -28.86 -11.72 8.09
C TYR A 139 -29.96 -12.73 7.77
N LEU A 140 -29.63 -13.81 7.04
CA LEU A 140 -30.61 -14.84 6.68
C LEU A 140 -31.12 -15.60 7.91
N ILE A 141 -30.24 -15.92 8.86
CA ILE A 141 -30.64 -16.52 10.14
C ILE A 141 -31.55 -15.55 10.91
N GLN A 142 -31.23 -14.26 10.95
CA GLN A 142 -32.07 -13.25 11.59
C GLN A 142 -33.46 -13.14 10.93
N LYS A 143 -33.55 -13.35 9.62
CA LYS A 143 -34.79 -13.38 8.86
C LYS A 143 -35.61 -14.67 9.06
N GLY A 144 -35.00 -15.73 9.58
CA GLY A 144 -35.68 -17.01 9.86
C GLY A 144 -35.30 -18.15 8.91
N VAL A 145 -34.32 -17.97 8.03
CA VAL A 145 -33.78 -19.06 7.20
C VAL A 145 -32.97 -20.03 8.06
N GLU A 146 -33.18 -21.34 7.87
CA GLU A 146 -32.48 -22.37 8.63
C GLU A 146 -30.95 -22.23 8.54
N PRO A 147 -30.19 -22.34 9.67
CA PRO A 147 -28.76 -22.03 9.70
C PRO A 147 -27.91 -22.81 8.69
N ASN A 148 -28.22 -24.08 8.45
CA ASN A 148 -27.50 -24.89 7.45
C ASN A 148 -27.76 -24.37 6.02
N GLN A 149 -28.98 -23.94 5.71
CA GLN A 149 -29.32 -23.37 4.41
C GLN A 149 -28.67 -21.99 4.24
N ALA A 150 -28.73 -21.13 5.27
CA ALA A 150 -28.06 -19.83 5.27
C ALA A 150 -26.53 -19.95 5.07
N PHE A 151 -25.90 -20.97 5.66
CA PHE A 151 -24.48 -21.28 5.46
C PHE A 151 -24.16 -21.63 4.00
N TRP A 152 -24.95 -22.50 3.37
CA TRP A 152 -24.71 -22.89 1.97
C TRP A 152 -24.99 -21.73 1.01
N ILE A 153 -26.02 -20.93 1.26
CA ILE A 153 -26.27 -19.68 0.51
C ILE A 153 -25.04 -18.78 0.57
N MET A 154 -24.52 -18.50 1.77
CA MET A 154 -23.30 -17.72 1.95
C MET A 154 -22.12 -18.32 1.16
N GLU A 155 -21.88 -19.63 1.26
CA GLU A 155 -20.75 -20.30 0.60
C GLU A 155 -20.87 -20.33 -0.93
N HIS A 156 -22.09 -20.37 -1.48
CA HIS A 156 -22.34 -20.27 -2.91
C HIS A 156 -22.11 -18.84 -3.42
N VAL A 157 -22.69 -17.84 -2.74
CA VAL A 157 -22.58 -16.43 -3.12
C VAL A 157 -21.12 -15.97 -3.06
N ARG A 158 -20.39 -16.26 -1.97
CA ARG A 158 -18.98 -15.84 -1.83
C ARG A 158 -18.03 -16.46 -2.86
N LYS A 159 -18.45 -17.55 -3.52
CA LYS A 159 -17.73 -18.23 -4.61
C LYS A 159 -18.25 -17.84 -6.00
N GLY A 160 -19.16 -16.87 -6.08
CA GLY A 160 -19.74 -16.42 -7.34
C GLY A 160 -20.63 -17.43 -8.04
N LYS A 161 -21.18 -18.40 -7.29
CA LYS A 161 -22.09 -19.42 -7.84
C LYS A 161 -23.54 -18.94 -7.94
N GLY A 162 -23.83 -17.73 -7.44
CA GLY A 162 -25.18 -17.17 -7.40
C GLY A 162 -26.07 -17.89 -6.38
N LEU A 163 -27.37 -17.94 -6.70
CA LEU A 163 -28.41 -18.60 -5.90
C LEU A 163 -29.14 -19.62 -6.77
N THR A 164 -29.46 -20.77 -6.19
CA THR A 164 -30.39 -21.75 -6.75
C THR A 164 -31.84 -21.28 -6.60
N GLU A 165 -32.77 -21.89 -7.35
CA GLU A 165 -34.20 -21.59 -7.24
C GLU A 165 -34.76 -21.87 -5.83
N GLU A 166 -34.28 -22.93 -5.18
CA GLU A 166 -34.68 -23.29 -3.81
C GLU A 166 -34.18 -22.28 -2.78
N GLU A 167 -32.94 -21.82 -2.91
CA GLU A 167 -32.36 -20.79 -2.04
C GLU A 167 -33.09 -19.45 -2.19
N GLU A 168 -33.39 -19.04 -3.42
CA GLU A 168 -34.16 -17.82 -3.68
C GLU A 168 -35.58 -17.92 -3.13
N ALA A 169 -36.27 -19.07 -3.29
CA ALA A 169 -37.59 -19.29 -2.72
C ALA A 169 -37.58 -19.19 -1.19
N ALA A 170 -36.57 -19.78 -0.53
CA ALA A 170 -36.42 -19.70 0.93
C ALA A 170 -36.16 -18.27 1.42
N MET A 171 -35.39 -17.48 0.66
CA MET A 171 -35.18 -16.06 0.95
C MET A 171 -36.48 -15.26 0.82
N ILE A 172 -37.25 -15.50 -0.25
CA ILE A 172 -38.54 -14.84 -0.50
C ILE A 172 -39.56 -15.19 0.60
N GLU A 173 -39.63 -16.46 1.01
CA GLU A 173 -40.55 -16.92 2.07
C GLU A 173 -40.30 -16.22 3.42
N GLN A 174 -39.06 -15.78 3.67
CA GLN A 174 -38.66 -15.07 4.89
C GLN A 174 -38.59 -13.54 4.71
N ASP A 175 -39.30 -12.99 3.73
CA ASP A 175 -39.38 -11.54 3.45
C ASP A 175 -37.98 -10.89 3.29
N VAL A 176 -37.06 -11.59 2.62
CA VAL A 176 -35.78 -11.00 2.20
C VAL A 176 -36.05 -10.05 1.02
N PRO A 177 -35.61 -8.78 1.08
CA PRO A 177 -35.85 -7.81 0.02
C PRO A 177 -35.26 -8.24 -1.32
N GLN A 178 -35.94 -7.90 -2.42
CA GLN A 178 -35.51 -8.36 -3.73
C GLN A 178 -34.18 -7.74 -4.19
N TRP A 179 -33.83 -6.55 -3.69
CA TRP A 179 -32.52 -5.96 -3.93
C TRP A 179 -31.40 -6.80 -3.31
N TYR A 180 -31.65 -7.45 -2.16
CA TYR A 180 -30.68 -8.27 -1.45
C TYR A 180 -30.39 -9.57 -2.21
N ILE A 181 -31.45 -10.24 -2.67
CA ILE A 181 -31.35 -11.43 -3.53
C ILE A 181 -30.60 -11.10 -4.83
N LYS A 182 -30.91 -9.96 -5.47
CA LYS A 182 -30.19 -9.49 -6.65
C LYS A 182 -28.70 -9.28 -6.34
N SER A 183 -28.38 -8.63 -5.22
CA SER A 183 -26.99 -8.43 -4.78
C SER A 183 -26.24 -9.77 -4.62
N CYS A 184 -26.86 -10.76 -3.97
CA CYS A 184 -26.31 -12.12 -3.84
C CYS A 184 -26.00 -12.79 -5.20
N LYS A 185 -26.84 -12.57 -6.22
CA LYS A 185 -26.61 -13.11 -7.58
C LYS A 185 -25.51 -12.38 -8.35
N THR A 186 -25.22 -11.13 -7.99
CA THR A 186 -24.23 -10.29 -8.66
C THR A 186 -22.80 -10.65 -8.23
N ILE A 187 -22.56 -10.78 -6.92
CA ILE A 187 -21.25 -11.03 -6.30
C ILE A 187 -20.51 -12.21 -6.94
N LYS A 188 -19.24 -12.03 -7.32
CA LYS A 188 -18.39 -13.11 -7.86
C LYS A 188 -17.40 -13.68 -6.84
N TYR A 189 -16.99 -12.87 -5.88
CA TYR A 189 -16.07 -13.25 -4.82
C TYR A 189 -16.23 -12.31 -3.63
N MET A 190 -16.11 -12.83 -2.40
CA MET A 190 -16.27 -12.02 -1.19
C MET A 190 -15.44 -12.54 -0.03
N PHE A 191 -14.86 -11.62 0.74
CA PHE A 191 -14.02 -11.90 1.91
C PHE A 191 -14.83 -12.35 3.14
N PRO A 192 -14.21 -13.15 4.04
CA PRO A 192 -14.69 -13.35 5.40
C PRO A 192 -14.42 -12.14 6.28
N LYS A 193 -15.31 -11.87 7.23
CA LYS A 193 -15.21 -10.73 8.16
C LYS A 193 -13.90 -10.71 8.93
N ALA A 194 -13.44 -11.88 9.40
CA ALA A 194 -12.20 -11.99 10.15
C ALA A 194 -10.97 -11.49 9.37
N HIS A 195 -10.95 -11.70 8.05
CA HIS A 195 -9.86 -11.22 7.21
C HIS A 195 -9.92 -9.71 7.02
N ALA A 196 -11.10 -9.15 6.71
CA ALA A 196 -11.30 -7.71 6.63
C ALA A 196 -10.91 -7.01 7.96
N VAL A 197 -11.34 -7.53 9.11
CA VAL A 197 -10.95 -7.00 10.42
C VAL A 197 -9.43 -7.02 10.62
N ALA A 198 -8.76 -8.14 10.29
CA ALA A 198 -7.31 -8.24 10.45
C ALA A 198 -6.55 -7.20 9.62
N TYR A 199 -6.95 -7.00 8.36
CA TYR A 199 -6.34 -6.00 7.47
C TYR A 199 -6.62 -4.58 7.93
N VAL A 200 -7.86 -4.26 8.30
CA VAL A 200 -8.21 -2.93 8.80
C VAL A 200 -7.50 -2.61 10.11
N MET A 201 -7.29 -3.60 11.00
CA MET A 201 -6.46 -3.40 12.20
C MET A 201 -5.01 -3.02 11.84
N MET A 202 -4.40 -3.65 10.82
CA MET A 202 -3.04 -3.29 10.38
C MET A 202 -3.01 -1.91 9.73
N ALA A 203 -3.93 -1.65 8.80
CA ALA A 203 -4.05 -0.37 8.12
C ALA A 203 -4.26 0.79 9.12
N PHE A 204 -5.13 0.61 10.12
CA PHE A 204 -5.38 1.62 11.16
C PHE A 204 -4.14 1.87 12.03
N ARG A 205 -3.40 0.81 12.41
CA ARG A 205 -2.14 0.98 13.15
C ARG A 205 -1.08 1.73 12.34
N ILE A 206 -0.97 1.46 11.04
CA ILE A 206 -0.07 2.21 10.15
C ILE A 206 -0.54 3.66 10.00
N ALA A 207 -1.85 3.88 9.86
CA ALA A 207 -2.45 5.21 9.80
C ALA A 207 -2.19 6.04 11.05
N TYR A 208 -2.18 5.42 12.24
CA TYR A 208 -1.81 6.09 13.48
C TYR A 208 -0.41 6.71 13.39
N PHE A 209 0.58 5.99 12.86
CA PHE A 209 1.92 6.54 12.64
C PHE A 209 1.92 7.63 11.56
N LYS A 210 1.09 7.52 10.53
CA LYS A 210 0.97 8.58 9.52
C LYS A 210 0.54 9.92 10.15
N VAL A 211 -0.40 9.87 11.08
CA VAL A 211 -0.92 11.07 11.77
C VAL A 211 0.06 11.57 12.81
N HIS A 212 0.48 10.70 13.73
CA HIS A 212 1.19 11.10 14.96
C HIS A 212 2.73 11.05 14.84
N HIS A 213 3.26 10.31 13.86
CA HIS A 213 4.70 10.13 13.63
C HIS A 213 5.04 10.17 12.12
N PRO A 214 4.73 11.27 11.42
CA PRO A 214 4.77 11.35 9.95
C PRO A 214 6.13 10.95 9.38
N GLU A 215 7.23 11.43 9.97
CA GLU A 215 8.58 11.10 9.50
C GLU A 215 8.88 9.59 9.54
N ALA A 216 8.46 8.90 10.62
CA ALA A 216 8.59 7.44 10.73
C ALA A 216 7.72 6.71 9.70
N PHE A 217 6.50 7.20 9.46
CA PHE A 217 5.61 6.66 8.44
C PHE A 217 6.22 6.77 7.04
N TYR A 218 6.66 7.97 6.64
CA TYR A 218 7.24 8.19 5.32
C TYR A 218 8.56 7.43 5.14
N ASN A 219 9.44 7.42 6.15
CA ASN A 219 10.66 6.62 6.14
C ASN A 219 10.36 5.13 5.88
N THR A 220 9.39 4.56 6.61
CA THR A 220 8.99 3.17 6.47
C THR A 220 8.38 2.91 5.09
N TYR A 221 7.43 3.74 4.66
CA TYR A 221 6.76 3.58 3.37
C TYR A 221 7.76 3.60 2.21
N PHE A 222 8.65 4.59 2.17
CA PHE A 222 9.63 4.71 1.09
C PHE A 222 10.74 3.66 1.17
N THR A 223 11.03 3.10 2.36
CA THR A 223 11.90 1.92 2.46
C THR A 223 11.25 0.71 1.80
N ILE A 224 9.98 0.42 2.11
CA ILE A 224 9.26 -0.70 1.50
C ILE A 224 9.11 -0.50 -0.02
N LYS A 225 8.96 0.75 -0.47
CA LYS A 225 8.82 1.11 -1.89
C LYS A 225 10.11 1.63 -2.53
N ALA A 226 11.27 1.30 -1.96
CA ALA A 226 12.55 1.84 -2.42
C ALA A 226 12.86 1.49 -3.89
N ASP A 227 12.46 0.30 -4.35
CA ASP A 227 12.66 -0.12 -5.75
C ASP A 227 11.86 0.73 -6.77
N ASP A 228 10.75 1.32 -6.33
CA ASP A 228 9.88 2.17 -7.16
C ASP A 228 10.19 3.67 -6.98
N PHE A 229 11.07 4.02 -6.03
CA PHE A 229 11.46 5.39 -5.70
C PHE A 229 12.65 5.84 -6.56
N ASP A 230 12.53 7.00 -7.19
CA ASP A 230 13.60 7.60 -7.98
C ASP A 230 14.14 8.86 -7.29
N ALA A 231 15.31 8.73 -6.65
CA ALA A 231 15.90 9.85 -5.92
C ALA A 231 16.27 11.01 -6.85
N GLN A 232 16.61 10.75 -8.12
CA GLN A 232 16.95 11.80 -9.07
C GLN A 232 15.75 12.68 -9.38
N ILE A 233 14.56 12.09 -9.49
CA ILE A 233 13.30 12.85 -9.68
C ILE A 233 12.99 13.69 -8.44
N VAL A 234 13.10 13.09 -7.25
CA VAL A 234 12.64 13.73 -6.00
C VAL A 234 13.50 14.94 -5.61
N ILE A 235 14.82 14.89 -5.81
CA ILE A 235 15.71 16.02 -5.48
C ILE A 235 15.50 17.25 -6.38
N GLN A 236 14.81 17.12 -7.52
CA GLN A 236 14.47 18.27 -8.39
C GLN A 236 13.37 19.16 -7.77
N GLY A 237 12.74 18.70 -6.70
CA GLY A 237 11.74 19.46 -5.96
C GLY A 237 10.32 19.30 -6.49
N GLU A 238 9.40 19.91 -5.74
CA GLU A 238 7.96 19.71 -5.86
C GLU A 238 7.39 20.03 -7.25
N GLU A 239 7.79 21.14 -7.88
CA GLU A 239 7.28 21.54 -9.20
C GLU A 239 7.62 20.51 -10.28
N PHE A 240 8.83 19.95 -10.22
CA PHE A 240 9.27 18.91 -11.14
C PHE A 240 8.46 17.63 -10.94
N ILE A 241 8.22 17.24 -9.68
CA ILE A 241 7.41 16.07 -9.33
C ILE A 241 5.97 16.25 -9.83
N LYS A 242 5.33 17.39 -9.60
CA LYS A 242 3.96 17.68 -10.09
C LYS A 242 3.87 17.61 -11.61
N LYS A 243 4.89 18.11 -12.33
CA LYS A 243 4.98 17.96 -13.78
C LYS A 243 5.12 16.50 -14.20
N LYS A 244 5.94 15.72 -13.49
CA LYS A 244 6.14 14.30 -13.79
C LYS A 244 4.89 13.46 -13.55
N ILE A 245 4.16 13.73 -12.46
CA ILE A 245 2.84 13.17 -12.18
C ILE A 245 1.88 13.44 -13.34
N THR A 246 1.82 14.68 -13.81
CA THR A 246 0.95 15.08 -14.94
C THR A 246 1.34 14.36 -16.24
N GLU A 247 2.64 14.25 -16.54
CA GLU A 247 3.15 13.49 -17.68
C GLU A 247 2.70 12.02 -17.62
N ILE A 248 2.89 11.35 -16.49
CA ILE A 248 2.50 9.95 -16.32
C ILE A 248 0.98 9.77 -16.45
N ARG A 249 0.19 10.63 -15.80
CA ARG A 249 -1.28 10.59 -15.89
C ARG A 249 -1.77 10.79 -17.33
N SER A 250 -1.10 11.64 -18.12
CA SER A 250 -1.47 11.90 -19.53
C SER A 250 -1.34 10.67 -20.44
N LYS A 251 -0.54 9.66 -20.03
CA LYS A 251 -0.43 8.39 -20.75
C LYS A 251 -1.68 7.51 -20.60
N GLY A 252 -2.51 7.73 -19.58
CA GLY A 252 -3.72 6.95 -19.33
C GLY A 252 -3.44 5.43 -19.34
N ASN A 253 -4.09 4.71 -20.26
CA ASN A 253 -3.93 3.26 -20.39
C ASN A 253 -2.56 2.83 -20.98
N ASP A 254 -1.82 3.73 -21.61
CA ASP A 254 -0.49 3.47 -22.16
C ASP A 254 0.62 3.55 -21.08
N ALA A 255 0.27 3.93 -19.84
CA ALA A 255 1.20 3.95 -18.72
C ALA A 255 1.68 2.52 -18.38
N THR A 256 3.00 2.34 -18.36
CA THR A 256 3.62 1.06 -17.97
C THR A 256 3.40 0.75 -16.49
N GLN A 257 3.64 -0.50 -16.06
CA GLN A 257 3.57 -0.82 -14.64
C GLN A 257 4.55 0.01 -13.80
N LYS A 258 5.76 0.25 -14.33
CA LYS A 258 6.75 1.13 -13.69
C LYS A 258 6.24 2.56 -13.58
N ASP A 259 5.62 3.10 -14.63
CA ASP A 259 4.99 4.43 -14.58
C ASP A 259 3.93 4.51 -13.46
N LYS A 260 3.07 3.50 -13.33
CA LYS A 260 2.02 3.45 -12.30
C LYS A 260 2.60 3.36 -10.87
N ASN A 261 3.64 2.56 -10.68
CA ASN A 261 4.32 2.45 -9.40
C ASN A 261 5.00 3.78 -9.03
N THR A 262 5.75 4.38 -9.96
CA THR A 262 6.38 5.68 -9.76
C THR A 262 5.34 6.76 -9.47
N LEU A 263 4.21 6.80 -10.19
CA LEU A 263 3.11 7.72 -9.89
C LEU A 263 2.64 7.59 -8.45
N THR A 264 2.41 6.35 -7.98
CA THR A 264 1.95 6.08 -6.61
C THR A 264 2.96 6.60 -5.57
N VAL A 265 4.26 6.39 -5.79
CA VAL A 265 5.31 6.90 -4.91
C VAL A 265 5.35 8.42 -4.93
N LEU A 266 5.31 9.05 -6.11
CA LEU A 266 5.40 10.50 -6.25
C LEU A 266 4.21 11.24 -5.63
N GLU A 267 2.99 10.69 -5.67
CA GLU A 267 1.83 11.25 -4.96
C GLU A 267 2.10 11.35 -3.45
N ILE A 268 2.75 10.33 -2.86
CA ILE A 268 3.06 10.30 -1.43
C ILE A 268 4.28 11.17 -1.11
N VAL A 269 5.23 11.31 -2.03
CA VAL A 269 6.33 12.29 -1.88
C VAL A 269 5.78 13.72 -1.81
N ILE A 270 4.81 14.08 -2.66
CA ILE A 270 4.15 15.38 -2.60
C ILE A 270 3.45 15.57 -1.25
N GLU A 271 2.69 14.59 -0.78
CA GLU A 271 2.06 14.65 0.54
C GLU A 271 3.11 14.84 1.66
N ALA A 272 4.21 14.10 1.62
CA ALA A 272 5.28 14.22 2.60
C ALA A 272 5.89 15.64 2.60
N MET A 273 6.23 16.18 1.42
CA MET A 273 6.77 17.54 1.27
C MET A 273 5.79 18.60 1.79
N GLN A 274 4.50 18.46 1.49
CA GLN A 274 3.44 19.36 1.95
C GLN A 274 3.23 19.31 3.47
N ARG A 275 3.63 18.21 4.10
CA ARG A 275 3.67 18.05 5.56
C ARG A 275 5.03 18.41 6.17
N GLY A 276 5.92 19.05 5.41
CA GLY A 276 7.21 19.56 5.88
C GLY A 276 8.32 18.51 5.94
N ILE A 277 8.16 17.35 5.29
CA ILE A 277 9.20 16.34 5.20
C ILE A 277 10.14 16.68 4.05
N GLU A 278 11.41 16.90 4.39
CA GLU A 278 12.47 17.14 3.41
C GLU A 278 13.11 15.82 2.97
N PHE A 279 13.61 15.80 1.74
CA PHE A 279 14.36 14.67 1.18
C PHE A 279 15.76 15.12 0.81
N THR A 280 16.77 14.40 1.29
CA THR A 280 18.17 14.71 0.99
C THR A 280 18.67 13.93 -0.21
N ASN A 281 19.84 14.26 -0.72
CA ASN A 281 20.51 13.44 -1.73
C ASN A 281 20.95 12.09 -1.15
N VAL A 282 21.06 11.10 -2.04
CA VAL A 282 21.81 9.87 -1.76
C VAL A 282 23.26 10.25 -1.44
N HIS A 283 23.81 9.67 -0.38
CA HIS A 283 25.18 9.97 0.08
C HIS A 283 26.03 8.71 0.10
N LEU A 284 27.17 8.75 -0.61
CA LEU A 284 28.04 7.60 -0.85
C LEU A 284 28.46 6.86 0.42
N TYR A 285 28.61 7.56 1.54
CA TYR A 285 29.07 6.98 2.81
C TYR A 285 27.99 6.81 3.88
N ASP A 286 26.83 7.44 3.72
CA ASP A 286 25.81 7.47 4.80
C ASP A 286 24.50 6.79 4.39
N SER A 287 24.15 6.77 3.10
CA SER A 287 23.00 6.01 2.60
C SER A 287 23.20 4.51 2.82
N LYS A 288 22.12 3.83 3.22
CA LYS A 288 22.04 2.36 3.31
C LYS A 288 21.78 1.74 1.93
N ILE A 289 21.70 0.41 1.86
CA ILE A 289 21.44 -0.33 0.60
C ILE A 289 20.04 -0.01 0.10
N ASN A 290 19.03 -0.29 0.93
CA ASN A 290 17.61 -0.30 0.57
C ASN A 290 16.68 0.34 1.62
N GLU A 291 17.24 0.93 2.69
CA GLU A 291 16.48 1.52 3.78
C GLU A 291 16.71 3.03 3.84
N PHE A 292 15.64 3.81 3.91
CA PHE A 292 15.72 5.23 4.17
C PHE A 292 16.26 5.49 5.57
N LYS A 293 17.00 6.59 5.75
CA LYS A 293 17.50 7.01 7.06
C LYS A 293 16.88 8.34 7.44
N ILE A 294 16.39 8.45 8.67
CA ILE A 294 15.98 9.71 9.27
C ILE A 294 17.24 10.50 9.67
N THR A 295 17.34 11.76 9.25
CA THR A 295 18.46 12.66 9.55
C THR A 295 17.93 14.03 9.92
N ASP A 296 18.77 14.87 10.54
CA ASP A 296 18.39 16.24 10.93
C ASP A 296 18.03 17.11 9.71
N GLU A 297 18.51 16.77 8.51
CA GLU A 297 18.20 17.45 7.25
C GLU A 297 17.01 16.84 6.48
N GLY A 298 16.37 15.80 7.03
CA GLY A 298 15.25 15.09 6.40
C GLY A 298 15.55 13.63 6.06
N LEU A 299 14.74 13.06 5.17
CA LEU A 299 14.81 11.65 4.79
C LEU A 299 15.91 11.41 3.76
N ARG A 300 16.93 10.64 4.16
CA ARG A 300 18.02 10.23 3.28
C ARG A 300 17.65 8.95 2.51
N PRO A 301 17.59 9.00 1.17
CA PRO A 301 17.30 7.83 0.36
C PRO A 301 18.47 6.82 0.35
N PRO A 302 18.16 5.52 0.20
CA PRO A 302 19.16 4.47 0.07
C PRO A 302 19.81 4.46 -1.32
N LEU A 303 20.88 3.69 -1.50
CA LEU A 303 21.62 3.61 -2.77
C LEU A 303 20.76 3.09 -3.93
N ILE A 304 19.86 2.13 -3.67
CA ILE A 304 19.07 1.49 -4.75
C ILE A 304 18.07 2.43 -5.45
N THR A 305 17.79 3.60 -4.88
CA THR A 305 16.88 4.58 -5.51
C THR A 305 17.53 5.35 -6.65
N LEU A 306 18.82 5.13 -6.93
CA LEU A 306 19.50 5.62 -8.11
C LEU A 306 19.29 4.65 -9.27
N GLN A 307 18.74 5.14 -10.38
CA GLN A 307 18.43 4.30 -11.54
C GLN A 307 19.66 3.49 -12.01
N GLY A 308 19.47 2.18 -12.15
CA GLY A 308 20.53 1.25 -12.57
C GLY A 308 21.42 0.73 -11.43
N LEU A 309 21.33 1.29 -10.22
CA LEU A 309 22.07 0.83 -9.05
C LEU A 309 21.24 -0.22 -8.28
N GLY A 310 21.35 -1.48 -8.67
CA GLY A 310 20.65 -2.58 -7.96
C GLY A 310 21.33 -3.00 -6.65
N SER A 311 20.66 -3.86 -5.87
CA SER A 311 21.11 -4.30 -4.54
C SER A 311 22.54 -4.85 -4.51
N SER A 312 22.95 -5.65 -5.50
CA SER A 312 24.30 -6.21 -5.57
C SER A 312 25.38 -5.13 -5.75
N ALA A 313 25.11 -4.09 -6.54
CA ALA A 313 26.03 -2.96 -6.70
C ALA A 313 26.07 -2.12 -5.42
N ALA A 314 24.92 -1.87 -4.79
CA ALA A 314 24.84 -1.18 -3.50
C ALA A 314 25.60 -1.93 -2.40
N GLU A 315 25.45 -3.26 -2.30
CA GLU A 315 26.21 -4.11 -1.38
C GLU A 315 27.71 -4.00 -1.62
N SER A 316 28.15 -4.06 -2.88
CA SER A 316 29.56 -3.93 -3.26
C SER A 316 30.13 -2.56 -2.87
N ILE A 317 29.36 -1.47 -3.04
CA ILE A 317 29.74 -0.13 -2.60
C ILE A 317 29.90 -0.08 -1.07
N ILE A 318 28.94 -0.63 -0.31
CA ILE A 318 29.01 -0.63 1.15
C ILE A 318 30.18 -1.48 1.65
N GLN A 319 30.41 -2.65 1.08
CA GLN A 319 31.55 -3.49 1.44
C GLN A 319 32.87 -2.73 1.21
N ALA A 320 33.06 -2.21 0.00
CA ALA A 320 34.28 -1.49 -0.34
C ALA A 320 34.47 -0.25 0.57
N ARG A 321 33.44 0.58 0.76
CA ARG A 321 33.58 1.79 1.59
C ARG A 321 33.87 1.51 3.07
N ASN A 322 33.48 0.33 3.57
CA ASN A 322 33.76 -0.11 4.94
C ASN A 322 35.21 -0.62 5.11
N GLU A 323 35.83 -1.13 4.04
CA GLU A 323 37.24 -1.52 4.04
C GLU A 323 38.15 -0.29 4.02
N GLU A 324 37.88 0.66 3.12
CA GLU A 324 38.63 1.92 3.00
C GLU A 324 37.80 2.95 2.21
N LYS A 325 37.96 4.24 2.51
CA LYS A 325 37.34 5.32 1.73
C LYS A 325 37.80 5.29 0.27
N PHE A 326 36.91 5.69 -0.63
CA PHE A 326 37.27 5.82 -2.04
C PHE A 326 38.16 7.04 -2.26
N THR A 327 39.20 6.85 -3.05
CA THR A 327 40.20 7.88 -3.38
C THR A 327 39.85 8.67 -4.64
N SER A 328 39.09 8.05 -5.54
CA SER A 328 38.60 8.65 -6.79
C SER A 328 37.35 7.91 -7.29
N ILE A 329 36.74 8.46 -8.33
CA ILE A 329 35.61 7.83 -9.03
C ILE A 329 36.07 6.54 -9.75
N GLU A 330 37.29 6.53 -10.29
CA GLU A 330 37.92 5.31 -10.83
C GLU A 330 38.08 4.22 -9.77
N ASP A 331 38.54 4.58 -8.57
CA ASP A 331 38.69 3.66 -7.43
C ASP A 331 37.34 3.05 -7.02
N LEU A 332 36.29 3.87 -6.92
CA LEU A 332 34.91 3.41 -6.70
C LEU A 332 34.46 2.42 -7.76
N SER A 333 34.62 2.76 -9.05
CA SER A 333 34.20 1.90 -10.16
C SER A 333 34.91 0.55 -10.14
N ASN A 334 36.22 0.54 -9.86
CA ASN A 334 37.03 -0.67 -9.82
C ASN A 334 36.71 -1.55 -8.60
N ARG A 335 36.65 -0.98 -7.39
CA ARG A 335 36.47 -1.76 -6.16
C ARG A 335 35.04 -2.25 -5.96
N ALA A 336 34.05 -1.43 -6.31
CA ALA A 336 32.64 -1.78 -6.16
C ALA A 336 32.01 -2.33 -7.46
N SER A 337 32.81 -2.50 -8.53
CA SER A 337 32.35 -2.99 -9.84
C SER A 337 31.14 -2.22 -10.39
N VAL A 338 31.10 -0.91 -10.15
CA VAL A 338 29.99 -0.04 -10.56
C VAL A 338 30.16 0.34 -12.03
N SER A 339 29.12 0.09 -12.83
CA SER A 339 29.15 0.38 -14.28
C SER A 339 29.26 1.89 -14.56
N LYS A 340 29.82 2.24 -15.73
CA LYS A 340 29.94 3.64 -16.17
C LYS A 340 28.60 4.37 -16.16
N THR A 341 27.52 3.73 -16.60
CA THR A 341 26.18 4.32 -16.60
C THR A 341 25.72 4.69 -15.20
N VAL A 342 25.97 3.82 -14.21
CA VAL A 342 25.61 4.10 -12.80
C VAL A 342 26.50 5.20 -12.23
N ILE A 343 27.79 5.23 -12.56
CA ILE A 343 28.69 6.33 -12.18
C ILE A 343 28.15 7.67 -12.70
N GLU A 344 27.72 7.76 -13.96
CA GLU A 344 27.15 9.00 -14.50
C GLU A 344 25.87 9.42 -13.74
N VAL A 345 24.98 8.48 -13.41
CA VAL A 345 23.80 8.77 -12.57
C VAL A 345 24.20 9.28 -11.19
N MET A 346 25.19 8.64 -10.55
CA MET A 346 25.70 9.08 -9.24
C MET A 346 26.36 10.47 -9.31
N LYS A 347 27.06 10.78 -10.41
CA LYS A 347 27.63 12.12 -10.65
C LYS A 347 26.54 13.16 -10.82
N GLU A 348 25.55 12.89 -11.69
CA GLU A 348 24.43 13.80 -11.95
C GLU A 348 23.60 14.08 -10.69
N HIS A 349 23.45 13.07 -9.82
CA HIS A 349 22.78 13.22 -8.52
C HIS A 349 23.60 14.01 -7.49
N GLY A 350 24.90 14.19 -7.71
CA GLY A 350 25.82 14.82 -6.75
C GLY A 350 26.39 13.87 -5.69
N CYS A 351 26.18 12.55 -5.77
CA CYS A 351 26.71 11.58 -4.80
C CYS A 351 28.24 11.54 -4.74
N LEU A 352 28.90 11.92 -5.84
CA LEU A 352 30.35 11.81 -6.02
C LEU A 352 31.07 13.17 -5.87
N GLU A 353 30.38 14.19 -5.39
CA GLU A 353 30.99 15.50 -5.14
C GLU A 353 32.19 15.37 -4.19
N GLY A 354 33.29 16.05 -4.54
CA GLY A 354 34.53 16.02 -3.79
C GLY A 354 35.48 14.85 -4.11
N LEU A 355 35.07 13.86 -4.91
CA LEU A 355 35.97 12.82 -5.42
C LEU A 355 36.62 13.25 -6.74
N PRO A 356 37.96 13.13 -6.89
CA PRO A 356 38.61 13.32 -8.19
C PRO A 356 38.24 12.19 -9.17
N GLU A 357 38.32 12.45 -10.47
CA GLU A 357 38.04 11.45 -11.51
C GLU A 357 38.98 10.23 -11.40
N THR A 358 40.27 10.47 -11.21
CA THR A 358 41.31 9.44 -11.13
C THR A 358 42.27 9.71 -9.97
N ASN A 359 43.02 8.67 -9.57
CA ASN A 359 44.06 8.80 -8.57
C ASN A 359 45.28 9.51 -9.18
N GLN A 360 45.67 10.67 -8.61
CA GLN A 360 46.84 11.44 -9.07
C GLN A 360 48.18 10.80 -8.64
N LEU A 361 48.17 9.84 -7.70
CA LEU A 361 49.35 9.13 -7.20
C LEU A 361 49.02 7.64 -7.00
N SER A 362 49.64 6.76 -7.80
CA SER A 362 49.70 5.32 -7.52
C SER A 362 50.85 5.07 -6.53
N LEU A 363 50.55 4.54 -5.34
CA LEU A 363 51.53 4.25 -4.29
C LEU A 363 52.21 2.88 -4.43
N PHE A 364 51.90 2.14 -5.49
CA PHE A 364 52.57 0.87 -5.82
C PHE A 364 52.96 0.89 -7.30
N GLY A 365 54.21 1.29 -7.55
CA GLY A 365 54.92 1.09 -8.81
C GLY A 365 56.06 0.11 -8.64
#